data_AF-A0A6V7LMF4-F1
#
_entry.id   AF-A0A6V7LMF4-F1
#
_cell.length_a   1.000
_cell.length_b   1.000
_cell.length_c   1.000
_cell.angle_alpha   90.00
_cell.angle_beta   90.00
_cell.angle_gamma   90.00
#
_symmetry.space_group_name_H-M   'P 1'
#
loop_
_entity.id
_entity.type
_entity.pdbx_description
1 polymer ?
#
loop_
_entity_poly.entity_id
_entity_poly.type
_entity_poly.pdbx_seq_one_letter_code
_entity_poly.pdbx_strand_id
1 'polypeptide(L)' 'IDLDKIPEPDAFIIMYSIIDKASFQRVEEYLTKLHDRDMFRTHPVIIVGNKIDLVRSRAVSIQ' A
#
# COMPACT_ATOMS: atom_id res chain seq x y z
N ILE A 1 3.99 -5.81 9.75
CA ILE A 1 4.75 -4.57 10.05
C ILE A 1 4.10 -3.98 11.27
N ASP A 2 4.90 -3.78 12.31
CA ASP A 2 4.47 -3.14 13.56
C ASP A 2 4.69 -1.63 13.37
N LEU A 3 3.59 -0.91 13.10
CA LEU A 3 3.64 0.53 12.82
C LEU A 3 4.08 1.34 14.04
N ASP A 4 4.00 0.76 15.23
CA ASP A 4 4.34 1.43 16.49
C ASP A 4 5.85 1.53 16.72
N LYS A 5 6.65 0.82 15.90
CA LYS A 5 8.11 0.85 15.96
C LYS A 5 8.75 1.77 14.92
N ILE A 6 7.95 2.39 14.05
CA ILE A 6 8.45 3.28 13.01
C ILE A 6 8.47 4.70 13.58
N PRO A 7 9.61 5.41 13.60
CA PRO A 7 9.63 6.84 13.92
C PRO A 7 8.68 7.58 12.97
N GLU A 8 8.01 8.63 13.46
CA GLU A 8 6.95 9.33 12.73
C GLU A 8 7.39 9.69 11.30
N PRO A 9 6.85 9.01 10.26
CA PRO A 9 7.37 9.14 8.91
C PRO A 9 6.73 10.31 8.16
N ASP A 10 7.50 11.08 7.40
CA ASP A 10 6.99 12.23 6.63
C ASP A 10 6.00 11.84 5.52
N ALA A 11 6.03 10.60 5.04
CA ALA A 11 5.17 10.09 3.98
C ALA A 11 5.10 8.56 3.99
N PHE A 12 4.02 8.00 3.40
CA PHE A 12 3.85 6.57 3.24
C PHE A 12 3.81 6.17 1.76
N ILE A 13 4.57 5.12 1.40
CA ILE A 13 4.47 4.44 0.11
C ILE A 13 4.02 3.00 0.37
N ILE A 14 2.80 2.68 -0.05
CA ILE A 14 2.24 1.33 0.09
C ILE A 14 2.29 0.65 -1.27
N MET A 15 3.15 -0.35 -1.38
CA MET A 15 3.40 -1.03 -2.64
C MET A 15 2.79 -2.42 -2.63
N TYR A 16 2.05 -2.75 -3.69
CA TYR A 16 1.58 -4.11 -3.96
C TYR A 16 2.19 -4.62 -5.26
N SER A 17 2.14 -5.92 -5.48
CA SER A 17 2.61 -6.56 -6.70
C SER A 17 1.43 -6.83 -7.62
N ILE A 18 1.48 -6.37 -8.88
CA ILE A 18 0.36 -6.56 -9.83
C ILE A 18 0.08 -8.04 -10.16
N ILE A 19 1.03 -8.93 -9.85
CA ILE A 19 0.92 -10.38 -10.02
C ILE A 19 0.42 -11.11 -8.75
N ASP A 20 0.14 -10.38 -7.66
CA ASP A 20 -0.27 -10.96 -6.37
C ASP A 20 -1.49 -10.22 -5.79
N LYS A 21 -2.67 -10.82 -5.91
CA LYS A 21 -3.93 -10.27 -5.38
C LYS A 21 -3.92 -10.14 -3.85
N ALA A 22 -3.24 -11.03 -3.14
CA ALA A 22 -3.19 -10.95 -1.69
C ALA A 22 -2.33 -9.76 -1.24
N SER A 23 -1.31 -9.36 -2.02
CA SER A 23 -0.58 -8.13 -1.76
C SER A 23 -1.45 -6.88 -1.95
N PHE A 24 -2.33 -6.88 -2.94
CA PHE A 24 -3.30 -5.80 -3.16
C PHE A 24 -4.31 -5.69 -2.01
N GLN A 25 -4.88 -6.82 -1.57
CA GLN A 25 -5.82 -6.84 -0.44
C GLN A 25 -5.20 -6.31 0.86
N ARG A 26 -3.91 -6.60 1.12
CA ARG A 26 -3.20 -6.06 2.29
C ARG A 26 -3.04 -4.54 2.25
N VAL A 27 -3.09 -3.91 1.07
CA VAL A 27 -3.08 -2.44 0.97
C VAL A 27 -4.28 -1.86 1.70
N GLU A 28 -5.47 -2.44 1.54
CA GLU A 28 -6.69 -2.00 2.24
C GLU A 28 -6.51 -2.10 3.76
N GLU A 29 -5.95 -3.20 4.26
CA GLU A 29 -5.66 -3.36 5.70
C GLU A 29 -4.71 -2.28 6.22
N TYR A 30 -3.71 -1.87 5.43
CA TYR A 30 -2.79 -0.80 5.81
C TYR A 30 -3.43 0.57 5.74
N LEU A 31 -4.25 0.84 4.72
CA LEU A 31 -5.00 2.08 4.60
C LEU A 31 -5.96 2.28 5.78
N THR A 32 -6.69 1.24 6.18
CA THR A 32 -7.56 1.28 7.37
C THR A 32 -6.75 1.63 8.62
N LYS A 33 -5.59 1.00 8.83
CA LYS A 33 -4.72 1.31 9.98
C LYS A 33 -4.19 2.74 9.98
N LEU A 34 -3.89 3.30 8.81
CA LEU A 34 -3.47 4.70 8.69
C LEU A 34 -4.65 5.65 8.92
N HIS A 35 -5.84 5.29 8.44
CA HIS A 35 -7.06 6.05 8.66
C HIS A 35 -7.46 6.12 10.13
N ASP A 36 -7.45 4.98 10.84
CA ASP A 36 -7.78 4.87 12.25
C ASP A 36 -6.85 5.69 13.16
N ARG A 37 -5.68 6.07 12.64
CA ARG A 37 -4.67 6.91 13.30
C ARG A 37 -4.68 8.36 12.81
N ASP A 38 -5.67 8.77 12.01
CA ASP A 38 -5.78 10.10 11.38
C ASP A 38 -4.59 10.50 10.48
N MET A 39 -3.77 9.54 10.04
CA MET A 39 -2.50 9.81 9.35
C MET A 39 -2.66 10.43 7.96
N PHE A 40 -3.81 10.23 7.30
CA PHE A 40 -4.08 10.82 5.99
C PHE A 40 -4.22 12.35 6.02
N ARG A 41 -4.49 12.94 7.20
CA ARG A 41 -4.63 14.40 7.34
C ARG A 41 -3.28 15.10 7.42
N THR A 42 -2.26 14.39 7.92
CA THR A 42 -0.95 14.94 8.25
C THR A 42 0.15 14.45 7.33
N HIS A 43 -0.01 13.28 6.71
CA HIS A 43 1.01 12.65 5.89
C HIS A 43 0.46 12.20 4.52
N PRO A 44 1.16 12.50 3.41
CA PRO A 44 0.79 11.99 2.11
C PRO A 44 0.97 10.47 2.03
N VAL A 45 0.07 9.81 1.31
CA VAL A 45 0.08 8.36 1.08
C VAL A 45 -0.01 8.07 -0.42
N ILE A 46 0.94 7.30 -0.94
CA ILE A 46 0.99 6.88 -2.34
C ILE A 46 0.85 5.36 -2.40
N ILE A 47 -0.06 4.87 -3.24
CA ILE A 47 -0.22 3.45 -3.50
C ILE A 47 0.44 3.11 -4.84
N VAL A 48 1.28 2.07 -4.86
CA VAL A 48 2.09 1.70 -6.02
C VAL A 48 1.83 0.26 -6.44
N GLY A 49 1.33 0.06 -7.66
CA GLY A 49 1.25 -1.24 -8.32
C GLY A 49 2.58 -1.60 -8.97
N ASN A 50 3.39 -2.39 -8.28
CA ASN A 50 4.75 -2.76 -8.68
C ASN A 50 4.80 -4.03 -9.53
N LYS A 51 5.95 -4.27 -10.18
CA LYS A 51 6.24 -5.39 -11.09
C LYS A 51 5.46 -5.32 -12.42
N ILE A 52 5.35 -4.11 -12.96
CA ILE A 52 4.59 -3.81 -14.18
C ILE A 52 5.11 -4.56 -15.42
N ASP A 53 6.39 -4.89 -15.42
CA ASP A 53 7.09 -5.68 -16.42
C ASP A 53 6.48 -7.09 -16.59
N LEU A 54 5.88 -7.65 -15.54
CA LEU A 54 5.24 -8.96 -15.55
C LEU A 54 3.78 -8.93 -16.04
N VAL A 55 3.50 -8.12 -17.08
CA VAL A 55 2.13 -7.87 -17.57
C VAL A 55 1.35 -9.13 -17.94
N ARG A 56 2.02 -10.18 -18.45
CA ARG A 56 1.39 -11.47 -18.80
C ARG A 56 0.92 -12.27 -17.58
N SER A 57 1.51 -11.99 -16.42
CA SER A 57 1.17 -12.62 -15.14
C SER A 57 0.29 -11.72 -14.27
N ARG A 58 -0.22 -10.61 -14.83
CA ARG A 58 -1.05 -9.66 -14.10
C ARG A 58 -2.27 -10.37 -13.55
N ALA A 59 -2.43 -10.28 -12.23
CA ALA A 59 -3.58 -10.78 -11.50
C ALA A 59 -4.47 -9.66 -10.94
N VAL A 60 -3.94 -8.43 -10.86
CA VAL A 60 -4.65 -7.23 -10.37
C VAL A 60 -4.96 -6.30 -11.55
N SER A 61 -6.24 -5.97 -11.71
CA SER A 61 -6.73 -5.12 -12.81
C SER A 61 -6.24 -3.68 -12.69
N ILE A 62 -6.14 -3.01 -13.83
CA ILE A 62 -5.96 -1.57 -13.93
C ILE A 62 -7.38 -1.00 -13.87
N GLN A 63 -7.86 -0.71 -12.66
CA GLN A 63 -9.21 -0.19 -12.45
C GLN A 63 -9.22 1.32 -12.54
#